data_AF-A0A150FXP5-F1
#
_entry.id   AF-A0A150FXP5-F1
#
_cell.length_a   1.000
_cell.length_b   1.000
_cell.length_c   1.000
_cell.angle_alpha   90.00
_cell.angle_beta   90.00
_cell.angle_gamma   90.00
#
_symmetry.space_group_name_H-M   'P 1'
#
loop_
_entity.id
_entity.type
_entity.pdbx_description
1 polymer ?
#
loop_
_entity_poly.entity_id
_entity_poly.type
_entity_poly.pdbx_seq_one_letter_code
_entity_poly.pdbx_strand_id
1 'polypeptide(L)'
;MTQGPSAAPQLSDFGRAFLDKLRSLTSWTDEPYARQLRDLVLEQQPDEAAHVVGALRQHVKQEQCPLEARVAALYLMSAVLKADGCPSVLTEQLSTAFHEMFKLVWDAAEDTPQMFKLVWDAADDEATRTQLRLIVSYVATNPELRSKVDLEAHITLMTQSTEETELTEATELTELTGATELTELTEATELTEPSKPTAMDAAAAAASQQRALQDITLMLAAKQGHAGIAGEMIKEGADPDAKDKLSGRART
;
A
#
# COMPACT_ATOMS: atom_id res chain seq x y z
N MET A 1 -23.08 -28.46 -28.04
CA MET A 1 -22.48 -27.38 -28.84
C MET A 1 -21.16 -27.01 -28.20
N THR A 2 -20.05 -27.48 -28.77
CA THR A 2 -18.70 -27.12 -28.34
C THR A 2 -18.44 -25.68 -28.76
N GLN A 3 -18.35 -24.75 -27.81
CA GLN A 3 -17.83 -23.42 -28.13
C GLN A 3 -16.40 -23.60 -28.63
N GLY A 4 -16.17 -23.27 -29.90
CA GLY A 4 -14.84 -23.28 -30.49
C GLY A 4 -13.89 -22.36 -29.70
N PRO A 5 -12.57 -22.61 -29.75
CA PRO A 5 -11.59 -21.81 -29.03
C PRO A 5 -11.80 -20.32 -29.36
N SER A 6 -12.13 -19.54 -28.33
CA SER A 6 -12.31 -18.10 -28.45
C SER A 6 -10.98 -17.49 -28.87
N ALA A 7 -10.89 -17.03 -30.11
CA ALA A 7 -9.71 -16.36 -30.61
C ALA A 7 -9.41 -15.15 -29.71
N ALA A 8 -8.16 -15.00 -29.28
CA ALA A 8 -7.76 -13.87 -28.46
C ALA A 8 -8.17 -12.56 -29.15
N PRO A 9 -8.80 -11.61 -28.43
CA PRO A 9 -9.26 -10.37 -29.03
C PRO A 9 -8.08 -9.65 -29.65
N GLN A 10 -8.17 -9.33 -30.95
CA GLN A 10 -7.13 -8.59 -31.64
C GLN A 10 -7.13 -7.13 -31.15
N LEU A 11 -5.94 -6.62 -30.81
CA LEU A 11 -5.77 -5.21 -30.46
C LEU A 11 -5.99 -4.33 -31.69
N SER A 12 -6.59 -3.15 -31.48
CA SER A 12 -6.63 -2.07 -32.47
C SER A 12 -5.22 -1.57 -32.82
N ASP A 13 -5.11 -0.75 -33.86
CA ASP A 13 -3.84 -0.08 -34.17
C ASP A 13 -3.34 0.78 -33.00
N PHE A 14 -4.26 1.48 -32.33
CA PHE A 14 -3.95 2.23 -31.11
C PHE A 14 -3.46 1.30 -30.00
N GLY A 15 -4.19 0.22 -29.70
CA GLY A 15 -3.82 -0.74 -28.66
C GLY A 15 -2.45 -1.37 -28.89
N ARG A 16 -2.09 -1.67 -30.14
CA ARG A 16 -0.73 -2.14 -30.50
C ARG A 16 0.33 -1.08 -30.24
N ALA A 17 0.11 0.15 -30.71
CA ALA A 17 1.05 1.25 -30.49
C ALA A 17 1.22 1.58 -29.00
N PHE A 18 0.14 1.54 -28.24
CA PHE A 18 0.16 1.70 -26.79
C PHE A 18 0.95 0.58 -26.10
N LEU A 19 0.75 -0.68 -26.51
CA LEU A 19 1.52 -1.81 -26.00
C LEU A 19 3.03 -1.65 -26.24
N ASP A 20 3.43 -1.18 -27.42
CA ASP A 20 4.85 -0.97 -27.72
C ASP A 20 5.46 0.14 -26.86
N LYS A 21 4.71 1.21 -26.58
CA LYS A 21 5.13 2.22 -25.61
C LYS A 21 5.17 1.67 -24.18
N LEU A 22 4.17 0.88 -23.79
CA LEU A 22 4.12 0.24 -22.48
C LEU A 22 5.33 -0.67 -22.24
N ARG A 23 5.81 -1.37 -23.27
CA ARG A 23 7.06 -2.17 -23.21
C ARG A 23 8.32 -1.35 -22.95
N SER A 24 8.28 -0.06 -23.25
CA SER A 24 9.38 0.86 -22.96
C SER A 24 9.35 1.36 -21.51
N LEU A 25 8.22 1.23 -20.82
CA LEU A 25 8.06 1.56 -19.40
C LEU A 25 8.68 0.43 -18.54
N THR A 26 9.99 0.50 -18.36
CA THR A 26 10.77 -0.51 -17.63
C THR A 26 10.84 -0.26 -16.13
N SER A 27 10.59 0.97 -15.69
CA SER A 27 10.58 1.37 -14.29
C SER A 27 9.35 2.21 -13.99
N TRP A 28 8.77 1.98 -12.81
CA TRP A 28 7.68 2.80 -12.27
C TRP A 28 8.16 4.17 -11.81
N THR A 29 9.47 4.36 -11.63
CA THR A 29 10.08 5.65 -11.27
C THR A 29 10.21 6.62 -12.44
N ASP A 30 9.95 6.19 -13.68
CA ASP A 30 9.89 7.07 -14.84
C ASP A 30 8.54 7.81 -14.90
N GLU A 31 8.34 8.69 -13.91
CA GLU A 31 7.10 9.45 -13.75
C GLU A 31 6.75 10.29 -15.00
N PRO A 32 7.69 11.00 -15.66
CA PRO A 32 7.37 11.76 -16.88
C PRO A 32 6.83 10.87 -18.00
N TYR A 33 7.41 9.68 -18.18
CA TYR A 33 6.94 8.75 -19.20
C TYR A 33 5.60 8.11 -18.83
N ALA A 34 5.42 7.69 -17.57
CA ALA A 34 4.14 7.19 -17.08
C ALA A 34 3.02 8.24 -17.24
N ARG A 35 3.31 9.52 -16.97
CA ARG A 35 2.39 10.64 -17.18
C ARG A 35 2.03 10.79 -18.66
N GLN A 36 3.00 10.71 -19.57
CA GLN A 36 2.74 10.74 -21.01
C GLN A 36 1.82 9.59 -21.46
N LEU A 37 2.03 8.38 -20.95
CA LEU A 37 1.18 7.23 -21.28
C LEU A 37 -0.23 7.38 -20.72
N ARG A 38 -0.35 7.92 -19.51
CA ARG A 38 -1.66 8.24 -18.90
C ARG A 38 -2.41 9.24 -19.77
N ASP A 39 -1.78 10.34 -20.15
CA ASP A 39 -2.40 11.39 -20.96
C ASP A 39 -2.80 10.82 -22.34
N LEU A 40 -1.94 9.99 -22.94
CA LEU A 40 -2.26 9.29 -24.18
C LEU A 40 -3.52 8.42 -24.07
N VAL A 41 -3.71 7.73 -22.95
CA VAL A 41 -4.90 6.89 -22.68
C VAL A 41 -6.15 7.76 -22.48
N LEU A 42 -6.03 8.87 -21.76
CA LEU A 42 -7.15 9.77 -21.45
C LEU A 42 -7.63 10.57 -22.66
N GLU A 43 -6.74 10.85 -23.61
CA GLU A 43 -7.09 11.53 -24.88
C GLU A 43 -7.85 10.62 -25.87
N GLN A 44 -7.92 9.32 -25.62
CA GLN A 44 -8.58 8.40 -26.55
C GLN A 44 -10.10 8.40 -26.42
N GLN A 45 -10.73 7.95 -27.51
CA GLN A 45 -12.16 7.72 -27.54
C GLN A 45 -12.56 6.50 -26.67
N PRO A 46 -13.80 6.48 -26.12
CA PRO A 46 -14.24 5.41 -25.22
C PRO A 46 -14.24 3.99 -25.82
N ASP A 47 -14.27 3.87 -27.15
CA ASP A 47 -14.20 2.60 -27.89
C ASP A 47 -12.81 1.94 -27.80
N GLU A 48 -11.76 2.71 -27.53
CA GLU A 48 -10.39 2.19 -27.35
C GLU A 48 -10.13 1.62 -25.95
N ALA A 49 -11.06 1.79 -25.00
CA ALA A 49 -10.88 1.35 -23.61
C ALA A 49 -10.57 -0.16 -23.51
N ALA A 50 -11.27 -0.98 -24.29
CA ALA A 50 -11.04 -2.42 -24.33
C ALA A 50 -9.66 -2.80 -24.88
N HIS A 51 -9.14 -2.01 -25.82
CA HIS A 51 -7.83 -2.22 -26.41
C HIS A 51 -6.70 -1.77 -25.48
N VAL A 52 -6.88 -0.68 -24.72
CA VAL A 52 -5.95 -0.26 -23.65
C VAL A 52 -5.84 -1.35 -22.58
N VAL A 53 -6.99 -1.83 -22.09
CA VAL A 53 -7.04 -2.88 -21.07
C VAL A 53 -6.46 -4.19 -21.61
N GLY A 54 -6.74 -4.52 -22.88
CA GLY A 54 -6.15 -5.67 -23.56
C GLY A 54 -4.62 -5.59 -23.65
N ALA A 55 -4.08 -4.41 -23.99
CA ALA A 55 -2.64 -4.17 -24.06
C ALA A 55 -1.97 -4.29 -22.68
N LEU A 56 -2.56 -3.69 -21.63
CA LEU A 56 -2.08 -3.84 -20.25
C LEU A 56 -2.04 -5.31 -19.82
N ARG A 57 -3.14 -6.05 -20.05
CA ARG A 57 -3.21 -7.48 -19.76
C ARG A 57 -2.14 -8.26 -20.52
N GLN A 58 -1.97 -7.97 -21.80
CA GLN A 58 -0.97 -8.64 -22.62
C GLN A 58 0.45 -8.39 -22.12
N HIS A 59 0.76 -7.16 -21.72
CA HIS A 59 2.06 -6.79 -21.16
C HIS A 59 2.34 -7.49 -19.83
N VAL A 60 1.38 -7.48 -18.90
CA VAL A 60 1.52 -8.12 -17.58
C VAL A 60 1.61 -9.65 -17.68
N LYS A 61 0.87 -10.27 -18.62
CA LYS A 61 0.87 -11.73 -18.81
C LYS A 61 2.10 -12.27 -19.56
N GLN A 62 2.87 -11.41 -20.22
CA GLN A 62 4.00 -11.87 -21.02
C GLN A 62 5.09 -12.44 -20.11
N GLU A 63 5.41 -13.72 -20.25
CA GLU A 63 6.39 -14.42 -19.39
C GLU A 63 7.76 -13.72 -19.35
N GLN A 64 8.19 -13.15 -20.48
CA GLN A 64 9.45 -12.44 -20.62
C GLN A 64 9.42 -11.00 -20.09
N CYS A 65 8.26 -10.52 -19.65
CA CYS A 65 8.14 -9.18 -19.08
C CYS A 65 8.74 -9.19 -17.66
N PRO A 66 9.79 -8.38 -17.38
CA PRO A 66 10.39 -8.30 -16.06
C PRO A 66 9.37 -7.79 -15.05
N LEU A 67 9.51 -8.21 -13.79
CA LEU A 67 8.50 -7.93 -12.76
C LEU A 67 8.34 -6.42 -12.51
N GLU A 68 9.42 -5.66 -12.61
CA GLU A 68 9.45 -4.19 -12.50
C GLU A 68 8.57 -3.51 -13.55
N ALA A 69 8.61 -3.99 -14.80
CA ALA A 69 7.76 -3.47 -15.87
C ALA A 69 6.27 -3.81 -15.64
N ARG A 70 5.99 -4.99 -15.08
CA ARG A 70 4.61 -5.37 -14.70
C ARG A 70 4.08 -4.47 -13.57
N VAL A 71 4.92 -4.16 -12.58
CA VAL A 71 4.58 -3.21 -11.50
C VAL A 71 4.36 -1.80 -12.07
N ALA A 72 5.20 -1.36 -13.00
CA ALA A 72 5.03 -0.07 -13.67
C ALA A 72 3.71 0.02 -14.46
N ALA A 73 3.27 -1.08 -15.08
CA ALA A 73 1.96 -1.14 -15.72
C ALA A 73 0.81 -1.02 -14.71
N LEU A 74 0.89 -1.65 -13.54
CA LEU A 74 -0.10 -1.48 -12.46
C LEU A 74 -0.13 -0.05 -11.91
N TYR A 75 1.05 0.58 -11.77
CA TYR A 75 1.16 1.98 -11.40
C TYR A 75 0.45 2.88 -12.42
N LEU A 76 0.70 2.68 -13.72
CA LEU A 76 0.04 3.42 -14.80
C LEU A 76 -1.49 3.27 -14.74
N MET A 77 -2.00 2.05 -14.50
CA MET A 77 -3.45 1.85 -14.33
C MET A 77 -4.02 2.66 -13.17
N SER A 78 -3.32 2.67 -12.03
CA SER A 78 -3.73 3.44 -10.87
C SER A 78 -3.72 4.94 -11.17
N ALA A 79 -2.71 5.42 -11.90
CA ALA A 79 -2.61 6.82 -12.33
C ALA A 79 -3.76 7.21 -13.28
N VAL A 80 -4.18 6.33 -14.20
CA VAL A 80 -5.33 6.56 -15.08
C VAL A 80 -6.64 6.59 -14.29
N LEU A 81 -6.84 5.64 -13.38
CA LEU A 81 -8.04 5.56 -12.52
C LEU A 81 -8.22 6.79 -11.61
N LYS A 82 -7.12 7.44 -11.21
CA LYS A 82 -7.12 8.64 -10.37
C LYS A 82 -7.25 9.95 -11.15
N ALA A 83 -7.08 9.92 -12.47
CA ALA A 83 -7.09 11.13 -13.26
C ALA A 83 -8.50 11.70 -13.37
N ASP A 84 -8.63 13.01 -13.17
CA ASP A 84 -9.88 13.73 -13.42
C ASP A 84 -10.29 13.55 -14.89
N GLY A 85 -11.56 13.23 -15.11
CA GLY A 85 -12.10 13.04 -16.45
C GLY A 85 -11.85 11.65 -17.06
N CYS A 86 -11.36 10.67 -16.29
CA CYS A 86 -11.28 9.28 -16.76
C CYS A 86 -12.68 8.78 -17.20
N PRO A 87 -12.86 8.33 -18.47
CA PRO A 87 -14.14 7.84 -18.95
C PRO A 87 -14.66 6.68 -18.10
N SER A 88 -15.95 6.68 -17.73
CA SER A 88 -16.53 5.66 -16.85
C SER A 88 -16.35 4.23 -17.37
N VAL A 89 -16.47 4.04 -18.69
CA VAL A 89 -16.25 2.75 -19.37
C VAL A 89 -14.82 2.26 -19.15
N LEU A 90 -13.83 3.16 -19.24
CA LEU A 90 -12.43 2.82 -19.00
C LEU A 90 -12.20 2.52 -17.51
N THR A 91 -12.78 3.31 -16.61
CA THR A 91 -12.70 3.09 -15.16
C THR A 91 -13.22 1.72 -14.76
N GLU A 92 -14.38 1.31 -15.27
CA GLU A 92 -14.99 0.00 -14.98
C GLU A 92 -14.12 -1.16 -15.50
N GLN A 93 -13.64 -1.07 -16.74
CA GLN A 93 -12.81 -2.11 -17.34
C GLN A 93 -11.43 -2.21 -16.67
N LEU A 94 -10.79 -1.07 -16.37
CA LEU A 94 -9.52 -1.04 -15.64
C LEU A 94 -9.69 -1.59 -14.23
N SER A 95 -10.74 -1.21 -13.50
CA SER A 95 -11.00 -1.73 -12.14
C SER A 95 -11.18 -3.25 -12.16
N THR A 96 -11.91 -3.77 -13.14
CA THR A 96 -12.10 -5.22 -13.31
C THR A 96 -10.78 -5.92 -13.63
N ALA A 97 -10.00 -5.37 -14.56
CA ALA A 97 -8.74 -5.96 -14.99
C ALA A 97 -7.60 -5.80 -13.98
N PHE A 98 -7.67 -4.78 -13.11
CA PHE A 98 -6.68 -4.48 -12.10
C PHE A 98 -6.53 -5.65 -11.13
N HIS A 99 -7.64 -6.24 -10.68
CA HIS A 99 -7.62 -7.42 -9.81
C HIS A 99 -6.89 -8.61 -10.43
N GLU A 100 -7.20 -8.90 -11.69
CA GLU A 100 -6.61 -10.01 -12.43
C GLU A 100 -5.10 -9.81 -12.60
N MET A 101 -4.68 -8.62 -13.03
CA MET A 101 -3.27 -8.29 -13.23
C MET A 101 -2.50 -8.17 -11.92
N PHE A 102 -3.10 -7.58 -10.89
CA PHE A 102 -2.50 -7.49 -9.57
C PHE A 102 -2.21 -8.88 -9.03
N LYS A 103 -3.17 -9.82 -9.14
CA LYS A 103 -2.95 -11.20 -8.75
C LYS A 103 -1.81 -11.85 -9.53
N LEU A 104 -1.74 -11.66 -10.84
CA LEU A 104 -0.65 -12.21 -11.67
C LEU A 104 0.74 -11.67 -11.29
N VAL A 105 0.82 -10.37 -10.99
CA VAL A 105 2.06 -9.73 -10.51
C VAL A 105 2.42 -10.24 -9.12
N TRP A 106 1.43 -10.39 -8.25
CA TRP A 106 1.59 -10.92 -6.91
C TRP A 106 2.10 -12.36 -6.91
N ASP A 107 1.42 -13.26 -7.63
CA ASP A 107 1.79 -14.68 -7.75
C ASP A 107 3.22 -14.81 -8.33
N ALA A 108 3.63 -13.91 -9.23
CA ALA A 108 5.00 -13.88 -9.77
C ALA A 108 6.04 -13.33 -8.77
N ALA A 109 5.61 -12.51 -7.81
CA ALA A 109 6.47 -11.92 -6.79
C ALA A 109 6.65 -12.81 -5.55
N GLU A 110 5.79 -13.82 -5.35
CA GLU A 110 5.85 -14.73 -4.21
C GLU A 110 7.18 -15.50 -4.14
N ASP A 111 7.78 -15.78 -5.30
CA ASP A 111 9.12 -16.38 -5.42
C ASP A 111 10.26 -15.37 -5.12
N THR A 112 9.96 -14.09 -4.94
CA THR A 112 10.91 -13.01 -4.62
C THR A 112 10.45 -12.14 -3.44
N PRO A 113 10.50 -12.66 -2.19
CA PRO A 113 10.10 -11.92 -0.98
C PRO A 113 10.80 -10.57 -0.80
N GLN A 114 12.02 -10.42 -1.33
CA GLN A 114 12.80 -9.19 -1.29
C GLN A 114 12.21 -8.09 -2.17
N MET A 115 11.42 -8.43 -3.18
CA MET A 115 10.90 -7.44 -4.12
C MET A 115 9.75 -6.63 -3.52
N PHE A 116 8.90 -7.26 -2.69
CA PHE A 116 7.86 -6.51 -1.98
C PHE A 116 8.48 -5.48 -1.04
N LYS A 117 9.53 -5.89 -0.34
CA LYS A 117 10.35 -5.00 0.48
C LYS A 117 11.01 -3.90 -0.37
N LEU A 118 11.60 -4.22 -1.52
CA LEU A 118 12.18 -3.22 -2.44
C LEU A 118 11.13 -2.24 -2.99
N VAL A 119 9.94 -2.70 -3.38
CA VAL A 119 8.85 -1.84 -3.87
C VAL A 119 8.33 -0.94 -2.75
N TRP A 120 8.27 -1.45 -1.53
CA TRP A 120 7.89 -0.70 -0.35
C TRP A 120 8.96 0.32 0.09
N ASP A 121 10.21 -0.09 0.11
CA ASP A 121 11.36 0.73 0.51
C ASP A 121 11.66 1.82 -0.54
N ALA A 122 11.51 1.49 -1.82
CA ALA A 122 11.71 2.45 -2.92
C ALA A 122 10.54 3.43 -3.08
N ALA A 123 9.40 3.20 -2.43
CA ALA A 123 8.35 4.21 -2.30
C ALA A 123 8.87 5.33 -1.38
N ASP A 124 9.59 6.27 -1.98
CA ASP A 124 10.27 7.39 -1.31
C ASP A 124 9.30 8.43 -0.76
N ASP A 125 8.04 8.42 -1.21
CA ASP A 125 7.01 9.33 -0.77
C ASP A 125 5.84 8.61 -0.08
N GLU A 126 5.30 9.27 0.94
CA GLU A 126 4.20 8.78 1.76
C GLU A 126 2.92 8.56 0.95
N ALA A 127 2.74 9.21 -0.20
CA ALA A 127 1.58 8.98 -1.06
C ALA A 127 1.68 7.63 -1.77
N THR A 128 2.86 7.25 -2.27
CA THR A 128 3.13 5.93 -2.85
C THR A 128 3.02 4.84 -1.79
N ARG A 129 3.56 5.05 -0.59
CA ARG A 129 3.37 4.12 0.55
C ARG A 129 1.91 3.99 0.97
N THR A 130 1.17 5.09 1.03
CA THR A 130 -0.28 5.09 1.30
C THR A 130 -1.04 4.31 0.23
N GLN A 131 -0.60 4.39 -1.03
CA GLN A 131 -1.20 3.69 -2.15
C GLN A 131 -0.93 2.18 -2.10
N LEU A 132 0.30 1.78 -1.74
CA LEU A 132 0.64 0.39 -1.44
C LEU A 132 -0.13 -0.13 -0.23
N ARG A 133 -0.28 0.66 0.85
CA ARG A 133 -1.14 0.34 2.00
C ARG A 133 -2.59 0.15 1.58
N LEU A 134 -3.12 0.98 0.68
CA LEU A 134 -4.48 0.86 0.16
C LEU A 134 -4.66 -0.44 -0.62
N ILE A 135 -3.68 -0.80 -1.45
CA ILE A 135 -3.67 -2.05 -2.21
C ILE A 135 -3.59 -3.25 -1.27
N VAL A 136 -2.69 -3.23 -0.28
CA VAL A 136 -2.58 -4.29 0.74
C VAL A 136 -3.85 -4.38 1.60
N SER A 137 -4.40 -3.24 2.02
CA SER A 137 -5.65 -3.16 2.77
C SER A 137 -6.83 -3.69 1.96
N TYR A 138 -6.88 -3.40 0.66
CA TYR A 138 -7.88 -3.93 -0.24
C TYR A 138 -7.78 -5.46 -0.37
N VAL A 139 -6.57 -5.99 -0.52
CA VAL A 139 -6.29 -7.43 -0.54
C VAL A 139 -6.68 -8.08 0.80
N ALA A 140 -6.40 -7.42 1.92
CA ALA A 140 -6.71 -7.92 3.28
C ALA A 140 -8.21 -7.94 3.59
N THR A 141 -8.96 -6.98 3.06
CA THR A 141 -10.42 -6.88 3.27
C THR A 141 -11.24 -7.71 2.30
N ASN A 142 -10.62 -8.26 1.24
CA ASN A 142 -11.27 -9.15 0.30
C ASN A 142 -11.02 -10.63 0.68
N PRO A 143 -12.02 -11.37 1.22
CA PRO A 143 -11.83 -12.74 1.73
C PRO A 143 -11.41 -13.76 0.66
N GLU A 144 -11.74 -13.52 -0.62
CA GLU A 144 -11.30 -14.39 -1.72
C GLU A 144 -9.82 -14.21 -2.06
N LEU A 145 -9.26 -13.03 -1.81
CA LEU A 145 -7.83 -12.74 -1.98
C LEU A 145 -7.05 -13.13 -0.72
N ARG A 146 -7.60 -12.84 0.47
CA ARG A 146 -7.02 -13.21 1.77
C ARG A 146 -6.82 -14.71 1.95
N SER A 147 -7.66 -15.56 1.35
CA SER A 147 -7.50 -17.02 1.40
C SER A 147 -6.46 -17.59 0.42
N LYS A 148 -6.02 -16.78 -0.55
CA LYS A 148 -5.06 -17.19 -1.60
C LYS A 148 -3.66 -16.63 -1.38
N VAL A 149 -3.56 -15.53 -0.65
CA VAL A 149 -2.30 -14.93 -0.25
C VAL A 149 -2.05 -15.31 1.20
N ASP A 150 -0.86 -15.81 1.56
CA ASP A 150 -0.43 -15.95 2.96
C ASP A 150 -0.17 -14.55 3.57
N LEU A 151 -1.25 -13.78 3.63
CA LEU A 151 -1.23 -12.34 3.86
C LEU A 151 -0.88 -12.03 5.31
N GLU A 152 -1.09 -12.96 6.24
CA GLU A 152 -0.71 -12.79 7.64
C GLU A 152 0.81 -12.72 7.82
N ALA A 153 1.57 -13.60 7.15
CA ALA A 153 3.03 -13.54 7.17
C ALA A 153 3.55 -12.24 6.55
N HIS A 154 2.92 -11.77 5.46
CA HIS A 154 3.35 -10.56 4.75
C HIS A 154 2.95 -9.26 5.45
N ILE A 155 1.74 -9.18 6.02
CA ILE A 155 1.30 -8.05 6.86
C ILE A 155 2.22 -7.92 8.07
N THR A 156 2.59 -9.04 8.71
CA THR A 156 3.55 -9.05 9.82
C THR A 156 4.91 -8.48 9.37
N LEU A 157 5.42 -8.89 8.22
CA LEU A 157 6.67 -8.38 7.65
C LEU A 157 6.62 -6.87 7.37
N MET A 158 5.53 -6.37 6.78
CA MET A 158 5.38 -4.94 6.48
C MET A 158 5.15 -4.08 7.73
N THR A 159 4.47 -4.63 8.74
CA THR A 159 4.23 -3.95 10.02
C THR A 159 5.56 -3.78 10.76
N GLN A 160 6.39 -4.82 10.82
CA GLN A 160 7.73 -4.76 11.42
C GLN A 160 8.66 -3.76 10.72
N SER A 161 8.64 -3.72 9.38
CA SER A 161 9.46 -2.74 8.62
C SER A 161 9.06 -1.28 8.89
N THR A 162 7.80 -1.04 9.23
CA THR A 162 7.31 0.30 9.57
C THR A 162 7.78 0.72 10.97
N GLU A 163 7.73 -0.21 11.93
CA GLU A 163 8.19 0.02 13.32
C GLU A 163 9.70 0.32 13.39
N GLU A 164 10.53 -0.32 12.57
CA GLU A 164 11.99 -0.06 12.53
C GLU A 164 12.33 1.34 12.02
N THR A 165 11.52 1.90 11.11
CA THR A 165 11.76 3.23 10.54
C THR A 165 11.41 4.32 11.55
N GLU A 166 10.28 4.17 12.26
CA GLU A 166 9.87 5.12 13.32
C GLU A 166 10.81 5.10 14.54
N LEU A 167 11.39 3.94 14.88
CA LEU A 167 12.37 3.82 15.96
C LEU A 167 13.71 4.53 15.64
N THR A 168 14.10 4.55 14.36
CA THR A 168 15.36 5.19 13.94
C THR A 168 15.24 6.71 13.97
N GLU A 169 14.14 7.28 13.47
CA GLU A 169 13.89 8.73 13.53
C GLU A 169 13.73 9.25 14.97
N ALA A 170 13.11 8.46 15.86
CA ALA A 170 12.98 8.82 17.28
C ALA A 170 14.33 8.81 18.01
N THR A 171 15.28 7.95 17.61
CA THR A 171 16.61 7.87 18.23
C THR A 171 17.50 9.04 17.79
N GLU A 172 17.47 9.44 16.52
CA GLU A 172 18.21 10.61 16.03
C GLU A 172 17.72 11.93 16.63
N LEU A 173 16.41 12.07 16.86
CA LEU A 173 15.86 13.23 17.57
C LEU A 173 16.26 13.28 19.05
N THR A 174 16.49 12.12 19.68
CA THR A 174 16.93 12.07 21.08
C THR A 174 18.41 12.49 21.22
N GLU A 175 19.27 12.18 20.24
CA GLU A 175 20.66 12.65 20.23
C GLU A 175 20.80 14.15 19.92
N LEU A 176 19.95 14.70 19.04
CA LEU A 176 19.97 16.12 18.71
C LEU A 176 19.41 17.02 19.83
N THR A 177 18.53 16.49 20.69
CA THR A 177 17.98 17.24 21.83
C THR A 177 18.82 17.07 23.11
N GLY A 178 19.75 16.10 23.14
CA GLY A 178 20.63 15.83 24.29
C GLY A 178 21.91 16.67 24.37
N ALA A 179 22.27 17.42 23.33
CA ALA A 179 23.58 18.08 23.25
C ALA A 179 23.63 19.53 23.79
N THR A 180 22.52 20.11 24.25
CA THR A 180 22.50 21.56 24.58
C THR A 180 22.38 21.92 26.07
N GLU A 181 22.07 21.01 27.00
CA GLU A 181 21.85 21.42 28.41
C GLU A 181 22.25 20.41 29.51
N LEU A 182 23.36 19.66 29.41
CA LEU A 182 23.85 18.90 30.58
C LEU A 182 25.36 18.95 30.74
N THR A 183 25.85 20.01 31.40
CA THR A 183 27.21 20.06 31.97
C THR A 183 27.22 20.15 33.51
N GLU A 184 26.13 19.86 34.23
CA GLU A 184 26.14 19.98 35.71
C GLU A 184 25.30 18.96 36.50
N LEU A 185 25.07 17.74 36.02
CA LEU A 185 24.50 16.69 36.90
C LEU A 185 25.16 15.33 36.62
N THR A 186 26.37 15.15 37.15
CA THR A 186 27.00 13.84 37.30
C THR A 186 27.32 13.61 38.77
N GLU A 187 26.28 13.31 39.55
CA GLU A 187 26.43 12.57 40.80
C GLU A 187 25.06 12.01 41.22
N ALA A 188 25.06 10.72 41.58
CA ALA A 188 23.92 9.90 42.02
C ALA A 188 23.04 9.26 40.93
N THR A 189 23.46 8.08 40.47
CA THR A 189 22.53 6.94 40.35
C THR A 189 23.30 5.65 40.56
N GLU A 190 23.20 5.11 41.78
CA GLU A 190 23.58 3.74 42.09
C GLU A 190 22.58 2.77 41.44
N LEU A 191 23.13 1.87 40.63
CA LEU A 191 22.78 0.46 40.45
C LEU A 191 21.38 0.02 40.89
N THR A 192 20.50 -0.25 39.92
CA THR A 192 19.47 -1.28 40.05
C THR A 192 19.50 -2.16 38.80
N GLU A 193 19.77 -3.45 38.99
CA GLU A 193 19.86 -4.44 37.92
C GLU A 193 18.51 -4.63 37.19
N PRO A 194 18.48 -4.83 35.87
CA PRO A 194 17.26 -5.15 35.15
C PRO A 194 16.82 -6.58 35.46
N SER A 195 15.79 -6.72 36.29
CA SER A 195 15.12 -8.00 36.51
C SER A 195 14.44 -8.47 35.22
N LYS A 196 14.72 -9.72 34.84
CA LYS A 196 14.16 -10.44 33.69
C LYS A 196 12.62 -10.34 33.70
N PRO A 197 11.97 -9.79 32.66
CA PRO A 197 10.52 -9.66 32.64
C PRO A 197 9.87 -11.04 32.56
N THR A 198 8.88 -11.27 33.42
CA THR A 198 8.07 -12.49 33.44
C THR A 198 7.10 -12.47 32.26
N ALA A 199 6.76 -13.63 31.69
CA ALA A 199 5.91 -13.74 30.50
C ALA A 199 4.51 -13.08 30.64
N MET A 200 4.02 -12.89 31.87
CA MET A 200 2.77 -12.16 32.13
C MET A 200 2.90 -10.65 31.90
N ASP A 201 4.06 -10.05 32.13
CA ASP A 201 4.28 -8.61 32.01
C ASP A 201 4.35 -8.19 30.52
N ALA A 202 4.88 -9.06 29.66
CA ALA A 202 4.90 -8.86 28.21
C ALA A 202 3.49 -8.94 27.59
N ALA A 203 2.64 -9.85 28.06
CA ALA A 203 1.26 -9.97 27.57
C ALA A 203 0.41 -8.74 27.93
N ALA A 204 0.61 -8.17 29.12
CA ALA A 204 -0.07 -6.95 29.55
C ALA A 204 0.39 -5.73 28.73
N ALA A 205 1.69 -5.63 28.41
CA ALA A 205 2.22 -4.57 27.56
C ALA A 205 1.68 -4.65 26.12
N ALA A 206 1.62 -5.85 25.54
CA ALA A 206 1.05 -6.08 24.20
C ALA A 206 -0.46 -5.72 24.16
N ALA A 207 -1.22 -6.12 25.18
CA ALA A 207 -2.64 -5.75 25.30
C ALA A 207 -2.85 -4.24 25.41
N SER A 208 -1.93 -3.53 26.08
CA SER A 208 -1.97 -2.06 26.18
C SER A 208 -1.66 -1.37 24.86
N GLN A 209 -0.69 -1.87 24.08
CA GLN A 209 -0.38 -1.33 22.75
C GLN A 209 -1.52 -1.56 21.76
N GLN A 210 -2.12 -2.75 21.79
CA GLN A 210 -3.25 -3.08 20.91
C GLN A 210 -4.46 -2.19 21.19
N ARG A 211 -4.69 -1.82 22.45
CA ARG A 211 -5.74 -0.87 22.84
C ARG A 211 -5.45 0.54 22.30
N ALA A 212 -4.20 1.00 22.40
CA ALA A 212 -3.81 2.30 21.87
C ALA A 212 -4.00 2.40 20.34
N LEU A 213 -3.70 1.33 19.60
CA LEU A 213 -3.95 1.27 18.15
C LEU A 213 -5.44 1.28 17.81
N GLN A 214 -6.27 0.56 18.59
CA GLN A 214 -7.74 0.58 18.40
C GLN A 214 -8.31 1.99 18.58
N ASP A 215 -7.86 2.72 19.60
CA ASP A 215 -8.32 4.08 19.88
C ASP A 215 -7.91 5.07 18.76
N ILE A 216 -6.68 4.97 18.25
CA ILE A 216 -6.21 5.78 17.11
C ILE A 216 -7.02 5.48 15.84
N THR A 217 -7.30 4.20 15.59
CA THR A 217 -8.06 3.76 14.41
C THR A 217 -9.50 4.27 14.46
N LEU A 218 -10.13 4.25 15.64
CA LEU A 218 -11.46 4.80 15.85
C LEU A 218 -11.52 6.30 15.54
N MET A 219 -10.56 7.09 16.04
CA MET A 219 -10.47 8.52 15.74
C MET A 219 -10.36 8.78 14.23
N LEU A 220 -9.55 8.01 13.52
CA LEU A 220 -9.34 8.19 12.08
C LEU A 220 -10.60 7.86 11.28
N ALA A 221 -11.27 6.75 11.61
CA ALA A 221 -12.55 6.37 11.00
C ALA A 221 -13.62 7.44 11.23
N ALA A 222 -13.72 7.98 12.45
CA ALA A 222 -14.63 9.06 12.78
C ALA A 222 -14.32 10.35 12.01
N LYS A 223 -13.03 10.75 11.93
CA LYS A 223 -12.58 11.94 11.20
C LYS A 223 -12.88 11.87 9.71
N GLN A 224 -12.87 10.67 9.12
CA GLN A 224 -13.16 10.43 7.71
C GLN A 224 -14.67 10.22 7.42
N GLY A 225 -15.53 10.25 8.44
CA GLY A 225 -16.98 10.07 8.28
C GLY A 225 -17.42 8.61 8.07
N HIS A 226 -16.57 7.62 8.40
CA HIS A 226 -16.86 6.21 8.26
C HIS A 226 -17.71 5.69 9.44
N ALA A 227 -18.93 6.19 9.57
CA ALA A 227 -19.80 5.93 10.72
C ALA A 227 -20.07 4.44 11.01
N GLY A 228 -20.16 3.61 9.98
CA GLY A 228 -20.36 2.16 10.14
C GLY A 228 -19.15 1.46 10.78
N ILE A 229 -17.94 1.83 10.36
CA ILE A 229 -16.69 1.26 10.90
C ILE A 229 -16.48 1.72 12.35
N ALA A 230 -16.68 3.01 12.62
CA ALA A 230 -16.60 3.55 13.97
C ALA A 230 -17.61 2.88 14.92
N GLY A 231 -18.84 2.65 14.45
CA GLY A 231 -19.87 1.95 15.21
C GLY A 231 -19.49 0.51 15.56
N GLU A 232 -18.83 -0.21 14.66
CA GLU A 232 -18.37 -1.57 14.93
C GLU A 232 -17.19 -1.61 15.92
N MET A 233 -16.23 -0.68 15.79
CA MET A 233 -15.11 -0.56 16.74
C MET A 233 -15.58 -0.26 18.17
N ILE A 234 -16.60 0.58 18.33
CA ILE A 234 -17.21 0.87 19.63
C ILE A 234 -17.86 -0.39 20.22
N LYS A 235 -18.53 -1.23 19.41
CA LYS A 235 -19.11 -2.50 19.89
C LYS A 235 -18.04 -3.49 20.37
N GLU A 236 -16.89 -3.50 19.73
CA GLU A 236 -15.72 -4.29 20.11
C GLU A 236 -14.96 -3.71 21.32
N GLY A 237 -15.46 -2.62 21.91
CA GLY A 237 -14.95 -2.06 23.18
C GLY A 237 -13.88 -0.97 23.04
N ALA A 238 -13.71 -0.39 21.85
CA ALA A 238 -12.92 0.83 21.69
C ALA A 238 -13.57 1.99 22.46
N ASP A 239 -12.77 2.81 23.13
CA ASP A 239 -13.27 3.90 23.96
C ASP A 239 -13.56 5.14 23.08
N PRO A 240 -14.83 5.55 22.88
CA PRO A 240 -15.16 6.72 22.07
C PRO A 240 -14.65 8.04 22.67
N ASP A 241 -14.31 8.06 23.96
CA ASP A 241 -13.79 9.23 24.66
C ASP A 241 -12.25 9.20 24.80
N ALA A 242 -11.57 8.26 24.13
CA ALA A 242 -10.12 8.15 24.14
C ALA A 242 -9.49 9.48 23.69
N LYS A 243 -8.75 10.12 24.59
CA LYS A 243 -8.03 11.36 24.29
C LYS A 243 -6.78 11.04 23.50
N ASP A 244 -6.62 11.76 22.40
CA ASP A 244 -5.35 11.83 21.69
C ASP A 244 -4.25 12.39 22.63
N LYS A 245 -3.43 11.49 23.15
CA LYS A 245 -2.28 11.87 23.99
C LYS A 245 -1.11 12.42 23.17
N LEU A 246 -1.10 12.21 21.85
CA LEU A 246 -0.02 12.62 20.95
C LEU A 246 -0.13 14.08 20.53
N SER A 247 -1.34 14.65 20.41
CA SER A 247 -1.46 16.02 19.88
C SER A 247 -1.02 17.14 20.83
N GLY A 248 -0.81 16.88 22.13
CA GLY A 248 -0.29 17.87 23.10
C GLY A 248 -1.04 19.21 23.17
N ARG A 249 -2.15 19.36 22.44
CA ARG A 249 -2.89 20.61 22.30
C ARG A 249 -4.15 20.50 23.12
N ALA A 250 -4.19 21.26 24.21
CA ALA A 250 -5.44 21.63 24.84
C ALA A 250 -6.32 22.30 23.77
N ARG A 251 -7.44 21.66 23.41
CA ARG A 251 -8.48 22.30 22.61
C ARG A 251 -9.17 23.33 23.50
N THR A 252 -8.93 24.61 23.22
CA THR A 252 -9.77 25.74 23.68
C THR A 252 -11.02 25.84 22.84
#